data_AF-A0AAN9GC05-F1
#
_entry.id   AF-A0AAN9GC05-F1
#
_cell.length_a   1.000
_cell.length_b   1.000
_cell.length_c   1.000
_cell.angle_alpha   90.00
_cell.angle_beta   90.00
_cell.angle_gamma   90.00
#
_symmetry.space_group_name_H-M   'P 1'
#
loop_
_entity.id
_entity.type
_entity.pdbx_description
1 polymer ?
#
loop_
_entity_poly.entity_id
_entity_poly.type
_entity_poly.pdbx_seq_one_letter_code
_entity_poly.pdbx_strand_id
1 'polypeptide(L)'
;MAFKPPANFNFREPANWPQWRGTFQRFRSASELFKKDEEVQVSSLIYSMGSDAERIFEHFELAPDDAKKCDVVLEKYNQYFLPQKNVIHERATFHKRNQREDESIEEYVRQLYELSENCEFADKENTIRDRLVLGIRDPEVSEKLQLESTLTLPKAVQIARQNELIKSQIQEQRGQGKTSVDSVRGRSRFRSGKFREHTRGG
;
A
#
# COMPACT_ATOMS: atom_id res chain seq x y z
N MET A 1 -36.75 8.86 10.71
CA MET A 1 -35.83 7.93 11.39
C MET A 1 -35.00 8.78 12.36
N ALA A 2 -34.94 8.43 13.65
CA ALA A 2 -34.12 9.19 14.60
C ALA A 2 -32.69 8.65 14.58
N PHE A 3 -31.73 9.46 14.14
CA PHE A 3 -30.32 9.09 14.18
C PHE A 3 -29.81 9.20 15.61
N LYS A 4 -29.13 8.16 16.10
CA LYS A 4 -28.52 8.16 17.42
C LYS A 4 -27.10 8.73 17.33
N PRO A 5 -26.67 9.55 18.31
CA PRO A 5 -25.28 9.97 18.38
C PRO A 5 -24.35 8.76 18.59
N PRO A 6 -23.05 8.89 18.29
CA PRO A 6 -22.07 7.87 18.62
C PRO A 6 -22.08 7.53 20.12
N ALA A 7 -21.63 6.33 20.47
CA ALA A 7 -21.27 6.04 21.86
C ALA A 7 -20.16 7.01 22.32
N ASN A 8 -20.09 7.29 23.63
CA ASN A 8 -19.05 8.18 24.16
C ASN A 8 -17.65 7.68 23.80
N PHE A 9 -16.74 8.64 23.59
CA PHE A 9 -15.37 8.33 23.24
C PHE A 9 -14.63 7.77 24.47
N ASN A 10 -13.84 6.71 24.28
CA ASN A 10 -13.00 6.18 25.35
C ASN A 10 -11.64 6.89 25.34
N PHE A 11 -11.48 7.90 26.22
CA PHE A 11 -10.26 8.72 26.32
C PHE A 11 -9.03 7.93 26.78
N ARG A 12 -9.20 6.70 27.30
CA ARG A 12 -8.09 5.79 27.63
C ARG A 12 -7.51 5.09 26.40
N GLU A 13 -8.20 5.16 25.26
CA GLU A 13 -7.81 4.54 23.99
C GLU A 13 -7.76 5.59 22.87
N PRO A 14 -6.83 6.56 22.92
CA PRO A 14 -6.75 7.66 21.95
C PRO A 14 -6.56 7.18 20.49
N ALA A 15 -5.99 5.98 20.30
CA ALA A 15 -5.85 5.36 18.98
C ALA A 15 -7.19 5.12 18.24
N ASN A 16 -8.31 5.05 18.97
CA ASN A 16 -9.65 4.88 18.38
C ASN A 16 -10.24 6.20 17.85
N TRP A 17 -9.56 7.34 18.08
CA TRP A 17 -10.05 8.66 17.66
C TRP A 17 -10.43 8.73 16.18
N PRO A 18 -9.63 8.23 15.20
CA PRO A 18 -9.99 8.32 13.79
C PRO A 18 -11.32 7.62 13.46
N GLN A 19 -11.56 6.45 14.07
CA GLN A 19 -12.81 5.71 13.88
C GLN A 19 -14.00 6.43 14.52
N TRP A 20 -13.81 6.93 15.74
CA TRP A 20 -14.86 7.66 16.46
C TRP A 20 -15.23 8.95 15.72
N ARG A 21 -14.24 9.76 15.32
CA ARG A 21 -14.41 10.99 14.52
C ARG A 21 -15.18 10.71 13.24
N GLY A 22 -14.80 9.66 12.50
CA GLY A 22 -15.51 9.28 11.26
C GLY A 22 -16.97 8.88 11.51
N THR A 23 -17.26 8.27 12.66
CA THR A 23 -18.63 7.93 13.07
C THR A 23 -19.43 9.18 13.42
N PHE A 24 -18.83 10.12 14.15
CA PHE A 24 -19.46 11.42 14.44
C PHE A 24 -19.74 12.22 13.17
N GLN A 25 -18.81 12.26 12.21
CA GLN A 25 -19.03 12.94 10.93
C GLN A 25 -20.21 12.34 10.16
N ARG A 26 -20.33 11.01 10.12
CA ARG A 26 -21.50 10.33 9.52
C ARG A 26 -22.79 10.69 10.24
N PHE A 27 -22.79 10.73 11.57
CA PHE A 27 -23.93 11.20 12.36
C PHE A 27 -24.27 12.66 12.05
N ARG A 28 -23.28 13.55 12.00
CA ARG A 28 -23.44 14.98 11.69
C ARG A 28 -24.11 15.18 10.33
N SER A 29 -23.71 14.40 9.32
CA SER A 29 -24.33 14.43 7.99
C SER A 29 -25.73 13.82 7.98
N ALA A 30 -25.90 12.61 8.51
CA ALA A 30 -27.16 11.87 8.42
C ALA A 30 -28.29 12.53 9.22
N SER A 31 -27.98 13.12 10.37
CA SER A 31 -28.92 13.86 11.21
C SER A 31 -29.20 15.29 10.73
N GLU A 32 -28.54 15.73 9.66
CA GLU A 32 -28.52 17.12 9.19
C GLU A 32 -28.04 18.13 10.24
N LEU A 33 -27.31 17.67 11.26
CA LEU A 33 -26.70 18.54 12.27
C LEU A 33 -25.79 19.59 11.62
N PHE A 34 -25.14 19.26 10.49
CA PHE A 34 -24.34 20.22 9.72
C PHE A 34 -25.11 21.45 9.20
N LYS A 35 -26.44 21.42 9.18
CA LYS A 35 -27.29 22.58 8.80
C LYS A 35 -27.66 23.46 9.99
N LYS A 36 -27.36 23.01 11.22
CA LYS A 36 -27.64 23.76 12.45
C LYS A 36 -26.55 24.80 12.69
N ASP A 37 -26.83 25.72 13.59
CA ASP A 37 -25.85 26.68 14.07
C ASP A 37 -24.57 25.97 14.55
N GLU A 38 -23.41 26.53 14.21
CA GLU A 38 -22.11 25.93 14.51
C GLU A 38 -21.92 25.68 16.02
N GLU A 39 -22.45 26.54 16.89
CA GLU A 39 -22.38 26.35 18.35
C GLU A 39 -23.18 25.12 18.80
N VAL A 40 -24.33 24.86 18.15
CA VAL A 40 -25.13 23.65 18.39
C VAL A 40 -24.37 22.41 17.91
N GLN A 41 -23.64 22.51 16.80
CA GLN A 41 -22.79 21.43 16.31
C GLN A 41 -21.63 21.12 17.27
N VAL A 42 -20.95 22.15 17.79
CA VAL A 42 -19.89 22.02 18.82
C VAL A 42 -20.46 21.40 20.10
N SER A 43 -21.60 21.90 20.58
CA SER A 43 -22.25 21.35 21.77
C SER A 43 -22.60 19.87 21.58
N SER A 44 -23.12 19.51 20.40
CA SER A 44 -23.46 18.13 20.05
C SER A 44 -22.23 17.23 19.96
N LEU A 45 -21.10 17.74 19.47
CA LEU A 45 -19.81 17.04 19.45
C LEU A 45 -19.35 16.71 20.87
N ILE A 46 -19.23 17.73 21.72
CA ILE A 46 -18.72 17.60 23.09
C ILE A 46 -19.64 16.67 23.90
N TYR A 47 -20.96 16.86 23.80
CA TYR A 47 -21.96 16.00 24.43
C TYR A 47 -21.83 14.54 23.98
N SER A 48 -21.63 14.30 22.67
CA SER A 48 -21.47 12.94 22.14
C SER A 48 -20.16 12.29 22.60
N MET A 49 -19.10 13.07 22.82
CA MET A 49 -17.81 12.55 23.30
C MET A 49 -17.86 12.18 24.78
N GLY A 50 -18.60 12.91 25.61
CA GLY A 50 -18.77 12.65 27.05
C GLY A 50 -18.00 13.65 27.94
N SER A 51 -18.09 13.48 29.26
CA SER A 51 -17.61 14.46 30.26
C SER A 51 -16.11 14.80 30.18
N ASP A 52 -15.28 13.85 29.77
CA ASP A 52 -13.84 14.08 29.62
C ASP A 52 -13.54 15.03 28.46
N ALA A 53 -14.44 15.13 27.47
CA ALA A 53 -14.33 16.08 26.37
C ALA A 53 -14.41 17.51 26.89
N GLU A 54 -15.40 17.82 27.73
CA GLU A 54 -15.58 19.15 28.32
C GLU A 54 -14.30 19.65 29.00
N ARG A 55 -13.70 18.79 29.85
CA ARG A 55 -12.44 19.09 30.53
C ARG A 55 -11.31 19.41 29.56
N ILE A 56 -11.19 18.68 28.46
CA ILE A 56 -10.14 18.90 27.46
C ILE A 56 -10.43 20.17 26.66
N PHE A 57 -11.69 20.41 26.29
CA PHE A 57 -12.12 21.59 25.55
C PHE A 57 -11.82 22.89 26.30
N GLU A 58 -12.05 22.93 27.61
CA GLU A 58 -11.72 24.08 28.47
C GLU A 58 -10.23 24.47 28.45
N HIS A 59 -9.35 23.51 28.15
CA HIS A 59 -7.91 23.73 28.05
C HIS A 59 -7.45 24.05 26.63
N PHE A 60 -8.35 24.05 25.63
CA PHE A 60 -8.00 24.47 24.28
C PHE A 60 -7.89 25.98 24.21
N GLU A 61 -6.71 26.48 23.86
CA GLU A 61 -6.46 27.88 23.56
C GLU A 61 -7.02 28.24 22.17
N LEU A 62 -8.35 28.30 22.07
CA LEU A 62 -9.07 28.73 20.87
C LEU A 62 -9.54 30.17 21.00
N ALA A 63 -9.50 30.93 19.90
CA ALA A 63 -10.16 32.22 19.85
C ALA A 63 -11.68 32.03 20.03
N PRO A 64 -12.40 33.01 20.63
CA PRO A 64 -13.84 32.87 20.90
C PRO A 64 -14.68 32.49 19.66
N ASP A 65 -14.35 33.04 18.49
CA ASP A 65 -15.06 32.72 17.25
C ASP A 65 -14.69 31.34 16.68
N ASP A 66 -13.50 30.82 16.99
CA ASP A 66 -13.04 29.51 16.55
C ASP A 66 -13.56 28.39 17.44
N ALA A 67 -13.73 28.65 18.74
CA ALA A 67 -14.38 27.74 19.69
C ALA A 67 -15.83 27.42 19.30
N LYS A 68 -16.44 28.25 18.46
CA LYS A 68 -17.80 28.07 17.95
C LYS A 68 -17.88 27.24 16.68
N LYS A 69 -16.77 27.01 15.98
CA LYS A 69 -16.74 26.33 14.68
C LYS A 69 -16.45 24.85 14.88
N CYS A 70 -17.40 23.98 14.53
CA CYS A 70 -17.32 22.54 14.75
C CYS A 70 -16.10 21.92 14.09
N ASP A 71 -15.75 22.34 12.86
CA ASP A 71 -14.58 21.82 12.16
C ASP A 71 -13.25 22.23 12.80
N VAL A 72 -13.17 23.44 13.37
CA VAL A 72 -11.97 23.90 14.09
C VAL A 72 -11.80 23.14 15.40
N VAL A 73 -12.89 22.95 16.14
CA VAL A 73 -12.88 22.18 17.40
C VAL A 73 -12.53 20.71 17.13
N LEU A 74 -13.09 20.09 16.09
CA LEU A 74 -12.73 18.73 15.66
C LEU A 74 -11.24 18.61 15.35
N GLU A 75 -10.65 19.62 14.71
CA GLU A 75 -9.21 19.60 14.40
C GLU A 75 -8.35 19.78 15.66
N LYS A 76 -8.78 20.55 16.65
CA LYS A 76 -8.07 20.61 17.94
C LYS A 76 -8.09 19.30 18.69
N TYR A 77 -9.22 18.59 18.72
CA TYR A 77 -9.24 17.23 19.25
C TYR A 77 -8.36 16.27 18.45
N ASN A 78 -8.31 16.44 17.12
CA ASN A 78 -7.43 15.65 16.27
C ASN A 78 -5.96 15.85 16.63
N GLN A 79 -5.52 17.08 16.86
CA GLN A 79 -4.17 17.41 17.33
C GLN A 79 -3.89 16.95 18.77
N TYR A 80 -4.92 16.88 19.61
CA TYR A 80 -4.79 16.43 20.99
C TYR A 80 -4.60 14.90 21.08
N PHE A 81 -5.41 14.12 20.35
CA PHE A 81 -5.37 12.65 20.43
C PHE A 81 -4.32 12.02 19.53
N LEU A 82 -4.00 12.65 18.41
CA LEU A 82 -2.93 12.18 17.54
C LEU A 82 -1.70 13.02 17.84
N PRO A 83 -0.59 12.42 18.34
CA PRO A 83 0.67 13.14 18.38
C PRO A 83 0.90 13.74 16.99
N GLN A 84 1.34 15.00 16.92
CA GLN A 84 1.75 15.57 15.63
C GLN A 84 2.67 14.56 14.97
N LYS A 85 2.19 13.99 13.85
CA LYS A 85 2.90 12.94 13.13
C LYS A 85 4.30 13.48 12.92
N ASN A 86 5.31 12.74 13.37
CA ASN A 86 6.68 13.14 13.12
C ASN A 86 6.93 12.94 11.62
N VAL A 87 6.58 13.94 10.82
CA VAL A 87 6.67 13.90 9.35
C VAL A 87 8.07 13.49 8.92
N ILE A 88 9.10 13.91 9.67
CA ILE A 88 10.49 13.51 9.42
C ILE A 88 10.69 12.00 9.64
N HIS A 89 10.11 11.43 10.68
CA HIS A 89 10.12 9.98 10.90
C HIS A 89 9.39 9.21 9.78
N GLU A 90 8.21 9.69 9.36
CA GLU A 90 7.43 9.07 8.28
C GLU A 90 8.21 9.10 6.95
N ARG A 91 8.77 10.26 6.60
CA ARG A 91 9.63 10.42 5.42
C ARG A 91 10.87 9.53 5.49
N ALA A 92 11.53 9.46 6.65
CA ALA A 92 12.68 8.58 6.84
C ALA A 92 12.30 7.10 6.65
N THR A 93 11.13 6.69 7.13
CA THR A 93 10.60 5.33 6.95
C THR A 93 10.31 5.05 5.49
N PHE A 94 9.65 5.97 4.79
CA PHE A 94 9.41 5.88 3.35
C PHE A 94 10.71 5.79 2.54
N HIS A 95 11.69 6.65 2.79
CA HIS A 95 12.92 6.69 2.00
C HIS A 95 13.85 5.50 2.26
N LYS A 96 13.76 4.85 3.44
CA LYS A 96 14.48 3.60 3.75
C LYS A 96 13.87 2.36 3.10
N ARG A 97 12.66 2.48 2.53
CA ARG A 97 11.93 1.34 2.00
C ARG A 97 12.52 0.87 0.65
N ASN A 98 12.85 -0.41 0.58
CA ASN A 98 13.24 -1.14 -0.64
C ASN A 98 12.47 -2.46 -0.75
N GLN A 99 12.20 -2.94 -1.96
CA GLN A 99 11.50 -4.20 -2.24
C GLN A 99 12.16 -5.38 -1.51
N ARG A 100 11.36 -6.19 -0.82
CA ARG A 100 11.83 -7.41 -0.12
C ARG A 100 12.03 -8.57 -1.10
N GLU A 101 12.73 -9.63 -0.69
CA GLU A 101 13.07 -10.75 -1.59
C GLU A 101 11.85 -11.46 -2.19
N ASP A 102 10.82 -11.68 -1.36
CA ASP A 102 9.59 -12.39 -1.72
C ASP A 102 8.39 -11.45 -1.91
N GLU A 103 8.65 -10.16 -2.09
CA GLU A 103 7.60 -9.16 -2.27
C GLU A 103 7.39 -8.87 -3.74
N SER A 104 6.15 -9.05 -4.20
CA SER A 104 5.75 -8.72 -5.57
C SER A 104 5.86 -7.22 -5.83
N ILE A 105 5.97 -6.83 -7.12
CA ILE A 105 5.91 -5.43 -7.52
C ILE A 105 4.61 -4.78 -7.04
N GLU A 106 3.49 -5.50 -7.08
CA GLU A 106 2.19 -4.97 -6.63
C GLU A 106 2.18 -4.62 -5.15
N GLU A 107 2.67 -5.53 -4.31
CA GLU A 107 2.77 -5.31 -2.87
C GLU A 107 3.73 -4.17 -2.56
N TYR A 108 4.88 -4.12 -3.24
CA TYR A 108 5.85 -3.05 -3.04
C TYR A 108 5.25 -1.68 -3.37
N VAL A 109 4.60 -1.54 -4.54
CA VAL A 109 3.92 -0.30 -4.95
C VAL A 109 2.83 0.08 -3.95
N ARG A 110 1.99 -0.87 -3.52
CA ARG A 110 0.96 -0.62 -2.50
C ARG A 110 1.57 -0.08 -1.21
N GLN A 111 2.65 -0.68 -0.71
CA GLN A 111 3.32 -0.22 0.51
C GLN A 111 3.93 1.18 0.35
N LEU A 112 4.45 1.53 -0.82
CA LEU A 112 4.95 2.90 -1.07
C LEU A 112 3.82 3.93 -1.00
N TYR A 113 2.65 3.63 -1.57
CA TYR A 113 1.48 4.49 -1.43
C TYR A 113 1.09 4.65 0.04
N GLU A 114 0.93 3.54 0.77
CA GLU A 114 0.54 3.55 2.19
C GLU A 114 1.49 4.40 3.05
N LEU A 115 2.81 4.23 2.89
CA LEU A 115 3.81 4.99 3.63
C LEU A 115 3.80 6.49 3.25
N SER A 116 3.46 6.82 2.00
CA SER A 116 3.46 8.20 1.53
C SER A 116 2.33 9.06 2.10
N GLU A 117 1.22 8.44 2.55
CA GLU A 117 0.02 9.17 3.03
C GLU A 117 0.29 10.07 4.24
N ASN A 118 1.30 9.73 5.05
CA ASN A 118 1.66 10.48 6.26
C ASN A 118 2.91 11.36 6.08
N CYS A 119 3.48 11.41 4.88
CA CYS A 119 4.76 12.07 4.63
C CYS A 119 4.61 13.56 4.24
N GLU A 120 3.40 14.04 3.96
CA GLU A 120 3.14 15.42 3.52
C GLU A 120 4.05 15.84 2.35
N PHE A 121 4.25 14.95 1.37
CA PHE A 121 5.03 15.27 0.18
C PHE A 121 4.26 16.26 -0.70
N ALA A 122 4.91 17.36 -1.08
CA ALA A 122 4.34 18.32 -2.04
C ALA A 122 4.08 17.67 -3.41
N ASP A 123 4.97 16.76 -3.81
CA ASP A 123 4.86 15.98 -5.04
C ASP A 123 4.93 14.48 -4.70
N LYS A 124 3.79 13.96 -4.24
CA LYS A 124 3.66 12.56 -3.81
C LYS A 124 3.94 11.59 -4.95
N GLU A 125 3.46 11.88 -6.15
CA GLU A 125 3.56 10.99 -7.31
C GLU A 125 5.01 10.81 -7.77
N ASN A 126 5.76 11.91 -7.95
CA ASN A 126 7.18 11.81 -8.33
C ASN A 126 8.01 11.20 -7.20
N THR A 127 7.69 11.48 -5.93
CA THR A 127 8.40 10.89 -4.80
C THR A 127 8.24 9.35 -4.75
N ILE A 128 7.03 8.84 -5.01
CA ILE A 128 6.77 7.40 -5.13
C ILE A 128 7.50 6.82 -6.34
N ARG A 129 7.45 7.49 -7.49
CA ARG A 129 8.17 7.05 -8.70
C ARG A 129 9.66 6.88 -8.42
N ASP A 130 10.30 7.89 -7.85
CA ASP A 130 11.74 7.89 -7.62
C ASP A 130 12.12 6.80 -6.60
N ARG A 131 11.31 6.61 -5.56
CA ARG A 131 11.53 5.54 -4.58
C ARG A 131 11.30 4.14 -5.16
N LEU A 132 10.33 3.98 -6.06
CA LEU A 132 10.10 2.74 -6.82
C LEU A 132 11.33 2.40 -7.67
N VAL A 133 11.84 3.36 -8.45
CA VAL A 133 13.01 3.18 -9.32
C VAL A 133 14.25 2.78 -8.51
N LEU A 134 14.52 3.48 -7.42
CA LEU A 134 15.71 3.25 -6.59
C LEU A 134 15.60 2.04 -5.67
N GLY A 135 14.38 1.62 -5.32
CA GLY A 135 14.15 0.56 -4.32
C GLY A 135 13.66 -0.76 -4.90
N ILE A 136 13.42 -0.86 -6.21
CA ILE A 136 13.19 -2.14 -6.89
C ILE A 136 14.44 -3.03 -6.72
N ARG A 137 14.22 -4.32 -6.44
CA ARG A 137 15.30 -5.28 -6.18
C ARG A 137 16.03 -5.69 -7.46
N ASP A 138 15.30 -5.73 -8.57
CA ASP A 138 15.83 -6.15 -9.87
C ASP A 138 16.64 -5.01 -10.51
N PRO A 139 17.99 -5.12 -10.56
CA PRO A 139 18.83 -4.03 -11.04
C PRO A 139 18.60 -3.73 -12.52
N GLU A 140 18.26 -4.73 -13.34
CA GLU A 140 17.97 -4.54 -14.78
C GLU A 140 16.70 -3.72 -14.97
N VAL A 141 15.70 -3.94 -14.13
CA VAL A 141 14.45 -3.16 -14.15
C VAL A 141 14.71 -1.74 -13.67
N SER A 142 15.50 -1.56 -12.61
CA SER A 142 15.90 -0.22 -12.13
C SER A 142 16.64 0.56 -13.22
N GLU A 143 17.62 -0.05 -13.89
CA GLU A 143 18.35 0.56 -15.00
C GLU A 143 17.41 0.94 -16.16
N LYS A 144 16.54 0.01 -16.57
CA LYS A 144 15.55 0.26 -17.63
C LYS A 144 14.64 1.45 -17.31
N LEU A 145 14.22 1.59 -16.06
CA LEU A 145 13.41 2.71 -15.62
C LEU A 145 14.20 4.03 -15.67
N GLN A 146 15.47 4.03 -15.27
CA GLN A 146 16.32 5.23 -15.30
C GLN A 146 16.61 5.75 -16.71
N LEU A 147 16.58 4.87 -17.73
CA LEU A 147 16.75 5.26 -19.14
C LEU A 147 15.53 5.98 -19.73
N GLU A 148 14.37 5.96 -19.06
CA GLU A 148 13.15 6.61 -19.52
C GLU A 148 13.11 8.09 -19.09
N SER A 149 13.55 8.99 -19.98
CA SER A 149 13.71 10.43 -19.68
C SER A 149 12.43 11.18 -19.29
N THR A 150 11.25 10.64 -19.62
CA THR A 150 9.93 11.20 -19.29
C THR A 150 9.11 10.25 -18.43
N LEU A 151 9.77 9.46 -17.59
CA LEU A 151 9.12 8.46 -16.75
C LEU A 151 8.06 9.09 -15.81
N THR A 152 6.84 8.57 -15.90
CA THR A 152 5.74 8.85 -14.96
C THR A 152 5.55 7.67 -14.00
N LEU A 153 4.93 7.89 -12.84
CA LEU A 153 4.65 6.79 -11.91
C LEU A 153 3.80 5.67 -12.56
N PRO A 154 2.70 5.95 -13.29
CA PRO A 154 1.94 4.89 -13.97
C PRO A 154 2.80 4.09 -14.95
N LYS A 155 3.67 4.74 -15.73
CA LYS A 155 4.58 4.07 -16.67
C LYS A 155 5.61 3.21 -15.93
N ALA A 156 6.17 3.70 -14.83
CA ALA A 156 7.12 2.96 -14.01
C ALA A 156 6.52 1.68 -13.45
N VAL A 157 5.32 1.78 -12.86
CA VAL A 157 4.56 0.63 -12.33
C VAL A 157 4.26 -0.37 -13.45
N GLN A 158 3.82 0.08 -14.62
CA GLN A 158 3.56 -0.79 -15.76
C GLN A 158 4.82 -1.55 -16.20
N ILE A 159 5.95 -0.85 -16.38
CA ILE A 159 7.22 -1.48 -16.79
C ILE A 159 7.65 -2.52 -15.76
N ALA A 160 7.58 -2.21 -14.46
CA ALA A 160 7.97 -3.12 -13.40
C ALA A 160 7.11 -4.40 -13.39
N ARG A 161 5.78 -4.26 -13.44
CA ARG A 161 4.82 -5.38 -13.50
C ARG A 161 5.03 -6.25 -14.74
N GLN A 162 5.24 -5.64 -15.91
CA GLN A 162 5.47 -6.39 -17.15
C GLN A 162 6.77 -7.21 -17.10
N ASN A 163 7.84 -6.65 -16.54
CA ASN A 163 9.10 -7.38 -16.38
C ASN A 163 8.95 -8.57 -15.41
N GLU A 164 8.28 -8.38 -14.27
CA GLU A 164 8.00 -9.46 -13.31
C GLU A 164 7.22 -10.61 -13.96
N LEU A 165 6.15 -10.27 -14.70
CA LEU A 165 5.33 -11.25 -15.42
C LEU A 165 6.14 -12.03 -16.47
N ILE A 166 6.92 -11.33 -17.30
CA ILE A 166 7.73 -11.94 -18.35
C ILE A 166 8.80 -12.86 -17.74
N LYS A 167 9.46 -12.45 -16.65
CA LYS A 167 10.46 -13.29 -15.97
C LYS A 167 9.84 -14.58 -15.42
N SER A 168 8.64 -14.50 -14.82
CA SER A 168 7.88 -15.68 -14.38
C SER A 168 7.56 -16.62 -15.54
N GLN A 169 7.01 -16.09 -16.64
CA GLN A 169 6.65 -16.88 -17.83
C GLN A 169 7.86 -17.57 -18.46
N ILE A 170 9.00 -16.87 -18.57
CA ILE A 170 10.25 -17.45 -19.09
C ILE A 170 10.75 -18.58 -18.16
N GLN A 171 10.64 -18.42 -16.85
CA GLN A 171 11.04 -19.44 -15.88
C GLN A 171 10.17 -20.69 -16.00
N GLU A 172 8.85 -20.53 -16.16
CA GLU A 172 7.91 -21.63 -16.38
C GLU A 172 8.21 -22.38 -17.68
N GLN A 173 8.44 -21.66 -18.78
CA GLN A 173 8.81 -22.26 -20.07
C GLN A 173 10.11 -23.08 -19.99
N ARG A 174 11.12 -22.56 -19.28
CA ARG A 174 12.40 -23.27 -19.06
C ARG A 174 12.23 -24.50 -18.16
N GLY A 175 11.31 -24.46 -17.19
CA GLY A 175 10.96 -25.59 -16.34
C GLY A 175 10.31 -26.74 -17.11
N GLN A 176 9.45 -26.43 -18.09
CA GLN A 176 8.77 -27.42 -18.93
C GLN A 176 9.71 -28.07 -19.98
N GLY A 177 10.81 -27.40 -20.36
CA GLY A 177 11.78 -27.94 -21.33
C GLY A 177 12.72 -29.04 -20.80
N LYS A 178 12.73 -29.34 -19.50
CA LYS A 178 13.63 -30.34 -18.89
C LYS A 178 13.07 -31.76 -18.81
N THR A 179 11.81 -32.02 -19.16
CA THR A 179 11.18 -33.34 -19.00
C THR A 179 11.04 -34.18 -20.27
N SER A 180 11.69 -33.82 -21.38
CA SER A 180 11.46 -34.51 -22.66
C SER A 180 12.71 -34.76 -23.52
N VAL A 181 13.85 -35.18 -22.95
CA VAL A 181 14.95 -35.76 -23.75
C VAL A 181 15.79 -36.75 -22.92
N ASP A 182 15.21 -37.85 -22.43
CA ASP A 182 16.05 -38.92 -21.85
C ASP A 182 15.42 -40.32 -21.98
N SER A 183 15.20 -40.79 -23.20
CA SER A 183 14.88 -42.21 -23.45
C SER A 183 15.11 -42.66 -24.90
N VAL A 184 16.29 -42.40 -25.49
CA VAL A 184 16.77 -43.17 -26.66
C VAL A 184 18.29 -43.37 -26.59
N ARG A 185 18.79 -44.03 -25.54
CA ARG A 185 20.15 -44.62 -25.54
C ARG A 185 20.12 -45.97 -24.83
N GLY A 186 19.82 -47.03 -25.59
CA GLY A 186 19.92 -48.37 -25.04
C GLY A 186 19.28 -49.46 -25.88
N ARG A 187 19.78 -49.71 -27.10
CA ARG A 187 19.80 -51.07 -27.69
C ARG A 187 20.66 -51.14 -28.95
N SER A 188 21.98 -51.04 -28.76
CA SER A 188 22.90 -51.81 -29.60
C SER A 188 22.87 -53.25 -29.07
N ARG A 189 22.27 -54.16 -29.84
CA ARG A 189 22.60 -55.59 -29.76
C ARG A 189 23.15 -56.00 -31.10
N PHE A 190 24.46 -55.85 -31.20
CA PHE A 190 25.31 -56.67 -32.05
C PHE A 190 24.99 -58.16 -31.77
N ARG A 191 24.54 -58.89 -32.78
CA ARG A 191 24.65 -60.36 -32.81
C ARG A 191 25.22 -60.75 -34.16
N SER A 192 26.53 -60.90 -34.18
CA SER A 192 27.31 -61.44 -35.28
C SER A 192 27.06 -62.94 -35.41
N GLY A 193 26.44 -63.36 -36.51
CA GLY A 193 26.43 -64.75 -36.97
C GLY A 193 27.46 -64.92 -38.09
N LYS A 194 28.50 -65.71 -37.85
CA LYS A 194 29.52 -66.08 -38.86
C LYS A 194 29.09 -67.33 -39.63
N PHE A 195 29.24 -67.23 -40.96
CA PHE A 195 29.70 -68.25 -41.93
C PHE A 195 28.88 -69.54 -42.20
N ARG A 196 28.44 -69.72 -43.47
CA ARG A 196 29.22 -70.47 -44.49
C ARG A 196 28.62 -70.30 -45.89
N GLU A 197 29.46 -69.85 -46.82
CA GLU A 197 29.26 -69.99 -48.27
C GLU A 197 29.26 -71.46 -48.68
N HIS A 198 28.37 -71.80 -49.62
CA HIS A 198 28.48 -72.99 -50.46
C HIS A 198 28.46 -72.55 -51.92
N THR A 199 29.60 -72.74 -52.58
CA THR A 199 29.83 -72.58 -54.02
C THR A 199 29.23 -73.73 -54.84
N ARG A 200 29.05 -73.45 -56.15
CA ARG A 200 28.66 -74.31 -57.31
C ARG A 200 27.16 -74.34 -57.56
N GLY A 201 26.64 -74.09 -58.76
CA GLY A 201 27.21 -74.09 -60.11
C GLY A 201 26.14 -74.67 -61.04
N GLY A 202 25.86 -74.02 -62.18
CA GLY A 202 24.82 -74.43 -63.13
C GLY A 202 24.08 -73.25 -63.72
#